data_AF-A0A0R3M6G6-F1
#
_entry.id   AF-A0A0R3M6G6-F1
#
_cell.length_a   1.000
_cell.length_b   1.000
_cell.length_c   1.000
_cell.angle_alpha   90.00
_cell.angle_beta   90.00
_cell.angle_gamma   90.00
#
_symmetry.space_group_name_H-M   'P 1'
#
loop_
_entity.id
_entity.type
_entity.pdbx_description
1 polymer ?
#
loop_
_entity_poly.entity_id
_entity_poly.type
_entity_poly.pdbx_seq_one_letter_code
_entity_poly.pdbx_strand_id
1 'polypeptide(L)'
;MAEFCQHYERVELWFDTQPNAQLQLVWLLDYFRSYPETVAKLKFCLVDLAMIELERLGKWRPPIVDVTEKELETASAAWQAYRAPTPEACFDLLGQDLSALPLLRPVLIDLLEELPSSSTGLGATEMRMLELIARGYSLTNALFHLRQLRQTRIFGEWEYGYLLDGLAFGPRPAVTGLDEQLRTLSRENLRDRHGAYLRSELSLTEFGKAVLAHKEDFSRHNPIDRWWGGTHLTNDNLWRWNPALVKP
;
A
#
# COMPACT_ATOMS: atom_id res chain seq x y z
N MET A 1 11.50 -1.40 22.97
CA MET A 1 12.32 -0.80 21.88
C MET A 1 13.04 0.45 22.36
N ALA A 2 12.35 1.44 22.96
CA ALA A 2 13.00 2.63 23.51
C ALA A 2 14.10 2.31 24.56
N GLU A 3 13.84 1.38 25.48
CA GLU A 3 14.83 0.90 26.47
C GLU A 3 16.09 0.33 25.82
N PHE A 4 15.96 -0.41 24.71
CA PHE A 4 17.11 -0.93 23.97
C PHE A 4 17.96 0.21 23.40
N CYS A 5 17.32 1.23 22.80
CA CYS A 5 17.98 2.41 22.24
C CYS A 5 18.74 3.25 23.28
N GLN A 6 18.33 3.23 24.55
CA GLN A 6 19.00 4.01 25.61
C GLN A 6 20.47 3.62 25.81
N HIS A 7 20.83 2.36 25.53
CA HIS A 7 22.18 1.81 25.69
C HIS A 7 23.18 2.32 24.64
N TYR A 8 22.70 3.05 23.64
CA TYR A 8 23.52 3.56 22.54
C TYR A 8 23.65 5.09 22.63
N GLU A 9 24.75 5.63 22.13
CA GLU A 9 24.95 7.08 22.01
C GLU A 9 24.17 7.66 20.80
N ARG A 10 23.96 6.83 19.77
CA ARG A 10 23.29 7.19 18.52
C ARG A 10 22.53 6.00 17.97
N VAL A 11 21.34 6.26 17.45
CA VAL A 11 20.49 5.26 16.80
C VAL A 11 20.10 5.77 15.42
N GLU A 12 20.40 4.98 14.39
CA GLU A 12 20.09 5.31 13.00
C GLU A 12 18.99 4.40 12.47
N LEU A 13 17.91 5.00 11.99
CA LEU A 13 16.82 4.31 11.33
C LEU A 13 17.01 4.36 9.82
N TRP A 14 17.09 3.19 9.18
CA TRP A 14 17.33 3.06 7.75
C TRP A 14 16.03 2.63 7.07
N PHE A 15 15.43 3.51 6.27
CA PHE A 15 14.12 3.28 5.64
C PHE A 15 14.17 3.32 4.12
N ASP A 16 13.43 2.40 3.49
CA ASP A 16 13.16 2.46 2.06
C ASP A 16 12.29 3.68 1.71
N THR A 17 12.44 4.19 0.51
CA THR A 17 11.53 5.16 -0.12
C THR A 17 10.12 4.63 -0.43
N GLN A 18 9.86 3.33 -0.30
CA GLN A 18 8.56 2.71 -0.58
C GLN A 18 7.47 3.05 0.46
N PRO A 19 6.18 3.06 0.06
CA PRO A 19 5.06 3.41 0.96
C PRO A 19 5.04 2.68 2.30
N ASN A 20 5.22 1.35 2.30
CA ASN A 20 5.19 0.58 3.54
C ASN A 20 6.34 0.95 4.50
N ALA A 21 7.52 1.26 3.96
CA ALA A 21 8.64 1.73 4.76
C ALA A 21 8.37 3.13 5.33
N GLN A 22 7.72 4.01 4.57
CA GLN A 22 7.30 5.32 5.07
C GLN A 22 6.21 5.22 6.15
N LEU A 23 5.28 4.27 6.04
CA LEU A 23 4.30 4.00 7.10
C LEU A 23 4.93 3.48 8.39
N GLN A 24 5.92 2.60 8.27
CA GLN A 24 6.71 2.14 9.41
C GLN A 24 7.51 3.29 10.05
N LEU A 25 8.09 4.18 9.24
CA LEU A 25 8.80 5.36 9.73
C LEU A 25 7.88 6.26 10.56
N VAL A 26 6.70 6.63 10.04
CA VAL A 26 5.78 7.51 10.80
C VAL A 26 5.26 6.83 12.06
N TRP A 27 4.99 5.53 12.04
CA TRP A 27 4.62 4.76 13.23
C TRP A 27 5.72 4.80 14.30
N LEU A 28 6.98 4.57 13.91
CA LEU A 28 8.10 4.60 14.85
C LEU A 28 8.32 5.98 15.44
N LEU A 29 8.25 7.03 14.62
CA LEU A 29 8.42 8.40 15.10
C LEU A 29 7.29 8.82 16.05
N ASP A 30 6.04 8.44 15.76
CA ASP A 30 4.91 8.61 16.68
C ASP A 30 5.15 7.87 18.02
N TYR A 31 5.65 6.63 17.96
CA TYR A 31 6.02 5.86 19.15
C TYR A 31 7.14 6.54 19.96
N PHE A 32 8.22 6.96 19.31
CA PHE A 32 9.38 7.56 19.97
C PHE A 32 9.12 8.95 20.54
N ARG A 33 8.07 9.65 20.08
CA ARG A 33 7.62 10.93 20.67
C ARG A 33 7.43 10.85 22.19
N SER A 34 7.07 9.68 22.72
CA SER A 34 6.91 9.46 24.16
C SER A 34 8.23 9.26 24.93
N TYR A 35 9.38 9.28 24.25
CA TYR A 35 10.70 8.98 24.81
C TYR A 35 11.75 10.05 24.41
N PRO A 36 11.71 11.25 25.01
CA PRO A 36 12.56 12.39 24.60
C PRO A 36 14.08 12.10 24.64
N GLU A 37 14.53 11.33 25.62
CA GLU A 37 15.95 10.94 25.73
C GLU A 37 16.41 10.07 24.56
N THR A 38 15.51 9.24 24.02
CA THR A 38 15.78 8.42 22.83
C THR A 38 15.74 9.30 21.57
N VAL A 39 14.74 10.19 21.46
CA VAL A 39 14.62 11.14 20.33
C VAL A 39 15.89 11.94 20.12
N ALA A 40 16.52 12.45 21.20
CA ALA A 40 17.76 13.22 21.11
C ALA A 40 18.93 12.47 20.44
N LYS A 41 18.85 11.14 20.35
CA LYS A 41 19.85 10.25 19.76
C LYS A 41 19.41 9.67 18.41
N LEU A 42 18.16 9.87 18.03
CA LEU A 42 17.58 9.32 16.80
C LEU A 42 17.97 10.15 15.59
N LYS A 43 18.39 9.44 14.57
CA LYS A 43 18.56 9.96 13.22
C LYS A 43 17.93 8.97 12.25
N PHE A 44 17.57 9.42 11.06
CA PHE A 44 17.12 8.51 10.01
C PHE A 44 17.79 8.82 8.68
N CYS A 45 17.82 7.82 7.81
CA CYS A 45 18.21 7.99 6.42
C CYS A 45 17.18 7.31 5.52
N LEU A 46 16.96 7.92 4.37
CA LEU A 46 16.14 7.37 3.30
C LEU A 46 17.05 6.76 2.26
N VAL A 47 16.74 5.52 1.88
CA VAL A 47 17.58 4.71 1.02
C VAL A 47 16.70 4.01 0.01
N ASP A 48 16.99 4.12 -1.29
CA ASP A 48 16.34 3.25 -2.27
C ASP A 48 17.04 1.88 -2.24
N LEU A 49 16.51 0.95 -1.44
CA LEU A 49 17.12 -0.38 -1.28
C LEU A 49 17.06 -1.19 -2.57
N ALA A 50 16.11 -0.90 -3.48
CA ALA A 50 16.01 -1.57 -4.77
C ALA A 50 17.13 -1.15 -5.73
N MET A 51 17.74 0.02 -5.50
CA MET A 51 18.89 0.52 -6.27
C MET A 51 20.24 0.17 -5.65
N ILE A 52 20.28 -0.47 -4.48
CA ILE A 52 21.54 -0.88 -3.87
C ILE A 52 21.89 -2.30 -4.27
N GLU A 53 22.90 -2.44 -5.12
CA GLU A 53 23.67 -3.67 -5.18
C GLU A 53 24.38 -3.89 -3.83
N LEU A 54 24.26 -5.10 -3.26
CA LEU A 54 24.87 -5.50 -1.97
C LEU A 54 26.34 -5.06 -1.83
N GLU A 55 27.08 -5.00 -2.94
CA GLU A 55 28.49 -4.59 -3.00
C GLU A 55 28.73 -3.09 -2.74
N ARG A 56 27.70 -2.23 -2.90
CA ARG A 56 27.77 -0.78 -2.72
C ARG A 56 27.36 -0.30 -1.33
N LEU A 57 26.72 -1.16 -0.52
CA LEU A 57 26.32 -0.84 0.87
C LEU A 57 27.50 -0.34 1.72
N GLY A 58 28.70 -0.91 1.53
CA GLY A 58 29.87 -0.54 2.32
C GLY A 58 30.48 0.84 2.00
N LYS A 59 30.16 1.43 0.84
CA LYS A 59 30.72 2.71 0.38
C LYS A 59 29.70 3.83 0.28
N TRP A 60 28.41 3.51 0.19
CA TRP A 60 27.37 4.52 0.12
C TRP A 60 27.09 5.09 1.51
N ARG A 61 27.25 6.41 1.65
CA ARG A 61 26.84 7.16 2.82
C ARG A 61 25.61 8.01 2.46
N PRO A 62 24.38 7.48 2.62
CA PRO A 62 23.18 8.29 2.40
C PRO A 62 23.16 9.46 3.38
N PRO A 63 22.49 10.57 3.03
CA PRO A 63 22.31 11.70 3.94
C PRO A 63 21.57 11.22 5.19
N ILE A 64 22.12 11.56 6.35
CA ILE A 64 21.53 11.27 7.64
C ILE A 64 20.86 12.54 8.14
N VAL A 65 19.59 12.41 8.50
CA VAL A 65 18.71 13.50 8.90
C VAL A 65 18.45 13.38 10.40
N ASP A 66 18.48 14.53 11.08
CA ASP A 66 18.09 14.62 12.49
C ASP A 66 16.57 14.49 12.64
N VAL A 67 16.15 13.81 13.69
CA VAL A 67 14.73 13.81 14.07
C VAL A 67 14.47 15.06 14.92
N THR A 68 13.85 16.08 14.33
CA THR A 68 13.43 17.29 15.05
C THR A 68 11.97 17.19 15.47
N GLU A 69 11.48 18.16 16.24
CA GLU A 69 10.07 18.24 16.61
C GLU A 69 9.17 18.29 15.36
N LYS A 70 9.63 18.92 14.26
CA LYS A 70 8.83 19.00 13.02
C LYS A 70 8.61 17.61 12.39
N GLU A 71 9.62 16.75 12.35
CA GLU A 71 9.48 15.37 11.87
C GLU A 71 8.56 14.55 12.79
N LEU A 72 8.67 14.72 14.11
CA LEU A 72 7.81 14.03 15.09
C LEU A 72 6.35 14.48 14.99
N GLU A 73 6.08 15.77 14.87
CA GLU A 73 4.73 16.32 14.69
C GLU A 73 4.12 15.83 13.36
N THR A 74 4.88 15.90 12.27
CA THR A 74 4.44 15.44 10.95
C THR A 74 4.14 13.93 10.97
N ALA A 75 5.02 13.12 11.56
CA ALA A 75 4.83 11.68 11.68
C ALA A 75 3.62 11.32 12.54
N SER A 76 3.47 11.98 13.70
CA SER A 76 2.36 11.72 14.60
C SER A 76 1.03 12.08 13.96
N ALA A 77 0.93 13.26 13.33
CA ALA A 77 -0.26 13.66 12.60
C ALA A 77 -0.64 12.63 11.52
N ALA A 78 0.34 12.17 10.74
CA ALA A 78 0.14 11.15 9.71
C ALA A 78 -0.32 9.79 10.27
N TRP A 79 0.32 9.32 11.34
CA TRP A 79 -0.01 8.02 11.93
C TRP A 79 -1.39 8.02 12.60
N GLN A 80 -1.74 9.09 13.31
CA GLN A 80 -3.07 9.22 13.90
C GLN A 80 -4.16 9.33 12.82
N ALA A 81 -3.92 10.08 11.75
CA ALA A 81 -4.85 10.18 10.63
C ALA A 81 -5.06 8.84 9.92
N TYR A 82 -4.01 8.06 9.67
CA TYR A 82 -4.12 6.76 9.03
C TYR A 82 -4.88 5.73 9.89
N ARG A 83 -4.82 5.88 11.22
CA ARG A 83 -5.54 5.04 12.19
C ARG A 83 -6.94 5.54 12.51
N ALA A 84 -7.36 6.66 11.96
CA ALA A 84 -8.69 7.21 12.18
C ALA A 84 -9.77 6.26 11.63
N PRO A 85 -10.99 6.27 12.23
CA PRO A 85 -12.10 5.45 11.77
C PRO A 85 -12.68 5.90 10.42
N THR A 86 -12.27 7.07 9.90
CA THR A 86 -12.61 7.58 8.57
C THR A 86 -11.36 8.11 7.86
N PRO A 87 -11.32 8.11 6.52
CA PRO A 87 -10.16 8.56 5.75
C PRO A 87 -10.02 10.10 5.67
N GLU A 88 -10.97 10.85 6.21
CA GLU A 88 -11.04 12.31 6.13
C GLU A 88 -9.78 12.98 6.67
N ALA A 89 -9.32 12.56 7.85
CA ALA A 89 -8.08 13.10 8.44
C ALA A 89 -6.86 12.86 7.53
N CYS A 90 -6.79 11.71 6.87
CA CYS A 90 -5.73 11.41 5.91
C CYS A 90 -5.83 12.28 4.66
N PHE A 91 -7.03 12.57 4.19
CA PHE A 91 -7.26 13.48 3.08
C PHE A 91 -6.88 14.92 3.44
N ASP A 92 -7.29 15.40 4.61
CA ASP A 92 -7.01 16.76 5.09
C ASP A 92 -5.51 17.03 5.26
N LEU A 93 -4.72 15.99 5.62
CA LEU A 93 -3.26 16.08 5.66
C LEU A 93 -2.63 16.45 4.31
N LEU A 94 -3.28 16.14 3.19
CA LEU A 94 -2.80 16.59 1.89
C LEU A 94 -2.82 18.13 1.78
N GLY A 95 -3.62 18.84 2.56
CA GLY A 95 -3.61 20.30 2.62
C GLY A 95 -2.47 20.91 3.46
N GLN A 96 -1.73 20.10 4.23
CA GLN A 96 -0.77 20.57 5.23
C GLN A 96 0.68 20.56 4.73
N ASP A 97 1.58 21.22 5.47
CA ASP A 97 3.02 21.15 5.22
C ASP A 97 3.59 19.82 5.70
N LEU A 98 3.90 18.93 4.76
CA LEU A 98 4.51 17.62 5.02
C LEU A 98 6.00 17.59 4.66
N SER A 99 6.64 18.75 4.46
CA SER A 99 8.02 18.86 3.95
C SER A 99 9.09 18.22 4.85
N ALA A 100 8.82 18.03 6.14
CA ALA A 100 9.72 17.33 7.06
C ALA A 100 9.91 15.85 6.68
N LEU A 101 8.89 15.24 6.08
CA LEU A 101 8.92 13.87 5.57
C LEU A 101 8.55 13.88 4.09
N PRO A 102 9.51 14.15 3.18
CA PRO A 102 9.23 14.52 1.79
C PRO A 102 8.50 13.42 0.99
N LEU A 103 8.62 12.16 1.39
CA LEU A 103 7.94 11.03 0.75
C LEU A 103 6.52 10.79 1.28
N LEU A 104 6.11 11.46 2.36
CA LEU A 104 4.83 11.20 3.00
C LEU A 104 3.63 11.59 2.13
N ARG A 105 3.70 12.77 1.49
CA ARG A 105 2.63 13.25 0.60
C ARG A 105 2.29 12.25 -0.53
N PRO A 106 3.26 11.79 -1.36
CA PRO A 106 2.94 10.81 -2.40
C PRO A 106 2.45 9.47 -1.80
N VAL A 107 2.94 9.07 -0.62
CA VAL A 107 2.47 7.85 0.05
C VAL A 107 1.01 7.96 0.50
N LEU A 108 0.59 9.11 1.05
CA LEU A 108 -0.79 9.34 1.42
C LEU A 108 -1.72 9.36 0.21
N ILE A 109 -1.26 9.89 -0.93
CA ILE A 109 -2.01 9.84 -2.20
C ILE A 109 -2.18 8.37 -2.65
N ASP A 110 -1.09 7.60 -2.73
CA ASP A 110 -1.15 6.18 -3.08
C ASP A 110 -2.11 5.41 -2.16
N LEU A 111 -2.11 5.70 -0.85
CA LEU A 111 -3.02 5.07 0.10
C LEU A 111 -4.48 5.43 -0.19
N LEU A 112 -4.77 6.72 -0.38
CA LEU A 112 -6.13 7.19 -0.68
C LEU A 112 -6.65 6.59 -2.00
N GLU A 113 -5.76 6.37 -2.98
CA GLU A 113 -6.10 5.68 -4.23
C GLU A 113 -6.49 4.21 -4.05
N GLU A 114 -6.14 3.55 -2.94
CA GLU A 114 -6.59 2.19 -2.62
C GLU A 114 -8.00 2.13 -1.97
N LEU A 115 -8.58 3.29 -1.61
CA LEU A 115 -10.00 3.34 -1.30
C LEU A 115 -10.82 3.01 -2.56
N PRO A 116 -11.99 2.35 -2.42
CA PRO A 116 -12.88 2.08 -3.54
C PRO A 116 -13.15 3.31 -4.40
N SER A 117 -12.91 3.22 -5.70
CA SER A 117 -13.22 4.31 -6.63
C SER A 117 -14.72 4.60 -6.66
N SER A 118 -15.07 5.88 -6.82
CA SER A 118 -16.47 6.30 -7.03
C SER A 118 -17.11 5.72 -8.29
N SER A 119 -16.31 5.37 -9.30
CA SER A 119 -16.82 4.86 -10.59
C SER A 119 -16.87 3.34 -10.69
N THR A 120 -15.89 2.64 -10.10
CA THR A 120 -15.74 1.18 -10.25
C THR A 120 -15.89 0.40 -8.96
N GLY A 121 -15.83 1.05 -7.79
CA GLY A 121 -15.82 0.38 -6.49
C GLY A 121 -14.55 -0.43 -6.19
N LEU A 122 -13.53 -0.34 -7.04
CA LEU A 122 -12.23 -0.99 -6.86
C LEU A 122 -11.17 0.00 -6.36
N GLY A 123 -10.21 -0.49 -5.58
CA GLY A 123 -8.98 0.26 -5.29
C GLY A 123 -8.06 0.33 -6.51
N ALA A 124 -7.08 1.24 -6.49
CA ALA A 124 -6.14 1.43 -7.59
C ALA A 124 -5.41 0.15 -7.99
N THR A 125 -4.97 -0.68 -7.04
CA THR A 125 -4.27 -1.93 -7.35
C THR A 125 -5.19 -2.95 -8.04
N GLU A 126 -6.43 -3.10 -7.59
CA GLU A 126 -7.40 -4.01 -8.22
C GLU A 126 -7.74 -3.55 -9.64
N MET A 127 -7.99 -2.25 -9.82
CA MET A 127 -8.24 -1.67 -11.14
C MET A 127 -7.05 -1.89 -12.07
N ARG A 128 -5.82 -1.71 -11.55
CA ARG A 128 -4.60 -1.93 -12.32
C ARG A 128 -4.43 -3.39 -12.75
N MET A 129 -4.83 -4.35 -11.93
CA MET A 129 -4.85 -5.76 -12.34
C MET A 129 -5.77 -5.97 -13.55
N LEU A 130 -6.98 -5.39 -13.54
CA LEU A 130 -7.90 -5.51 -14.68
C LEU A 130 -7.30 -4.89 -15.96
N GLU A 131 -6.67 -3.73 -15.86
CA GLU A 131 -6.01 -3.06 -16.99
C GLU A 131 -4.88 -3.89 -17.60
N LEU A 132 -4.06 -4.54 -16.76
CA LEU A 132 -2.96 -5.37 -17.24
C LEU A 132 -3.47 -6.65 -17.90
N ILE A 133 -4.45 -7.32 -17.29
CA ILE A 133 -5.08 -8.51 -17.89
C ILE A 133 -5.71 -8.15 -19.25
N ALA A 134 -6.40 -7.01 -19.35
CA ALA A 134 -6.97 -6.54 -20.62
C ALA A 134 -5.93 -6.26 -21.71
N ARG A 135 -4.70 -5.89 -21.32
CA ARG A 135 -3.57 -5.69 -22.23
C ARG A 135 -2.83 -6.98 -22.60
N GLY A 136 -3.28 -8.14 -22.12
CA GLY A 136 -2.71 -9.44 -22.44
C GLY A 136 -1.67 -9.96 -21.43
N TYR A 137 -1.48 -9.28 -20.29
CA TYR A 137 -0.69 -9.83 -19.20
C TYR A 137 -1.51 -10.88 -18.43
N SER A 138 -1.58 -12.10 -18.96
CA SER A 138 -2.37 -13.20 -18.39
C SER A 138 -1.70 -13.89 -17.19
N LEU A 139 -0.39 -13.75 -17.00
CA LEU A 139 0.34 -14.41 -15.92
C LEU A 139 0.43 -13.54 -14.66
N THR A 140 0.26 -14.14 -13.49
CA THR A 140 0.36 -13.49 -12.17
C THR A 140 1.70 -12.77 -11.95
N ASN A 141 2.79 -13.23 -12.59
CA ASN A 141 4.11 -12.62 -12.46
C ASN A 141 4.12 -11.12 -12.84
N ALA A 142 3.41 -10.74 -13.90
CA ALA A 142 3.28 -9.34 -14.31
C ALA A 142 2.50 -8.52 -13.26
N LEU A 143 1.50 -9.13 -12.65
CA LEU A 143 0.66 -8.53 -11.63
C LEU A 143 1.34 -8.48 -10.25
N PHE A 144 2.34 -9.32 -9.97
CA PHE A 144 2.93 -9.40 -8.62
C PHE A 144 4.34 -8.82 -8.54
N HIS A 145 5.17 -8.97 -9.59
CA HIS A 145 6.60 -8.66 -9.49
C HIS A 145 7.08 -7.51 -10.39
N LEU A 146 6.34 -7.18 -11.47
CA LEU A 146 6.70 -6.07 -12.35
C LEU A 146 6.21 -4.71 -11.84
N ARG A 147 6.82 -4.20 -10.76
CA ARG A 147 6.43 -2.92 -10.11
C ARG A 147 6.40 -1.73 -11.09
N GLN A 148 7.39 -1.61 -11.98
CA GLN A 148 7.44 -0.54 -12.98
C GLN A 148 6.28 -0.59 -13.96
N LEU A 149 5.81 -1.79 -14.28
CA LEU A 149 4.64 -1.99 -15.13
C LEU A 149 3.36 -1.66 -14.37
N ARG A 150 3.23 -2.07 -13.11
CA ARG A 150 2.01 -1.81 -12.32
C ARG A 150 1.86 -0.37 -11.90
N GLN A 151 2.93 0.28 -11.47
CA GLN A 151 2.93 1.63 -10.91
C GLN A 151 2.11 1.80 -9.62
N THR A 152 1.49 0.74 -9.09
CA THR A 152 0.90 0.70 -7.74
C THR A 152 1.91 0.15 -6.74
N ARG A 153 1.88 0.68 -5.49
CA ARG A 153 3.03 0.57 -4.57
C ARG A 153 2.67 0.26 -3.11
N ILE A 154 1.39 0.24 -2.75
CA ILE A 154 0.93 0.00 -1.37
C ILE A 154 1.07 -1.47 -0.99
N PHE A 155 0.45 -2.35 -1.77
CA PHE A 155 0.40 -3.77 -1.46
C PHE A 155 1.67 -4.51 -1.89
N GLY A 156 2.05 -5.52 -1.11
CA GLY A 156 3.08 -6.50 -1.44
C GLY A 156 2.54 -7.75 -2.14
N GLU A 157 3.44 -8.69 -2.44
CA GLU A 157 3.13 -9.94 -3.18
C GLU A 157 1.94 -10.72 -2.58
N TRP A 158 1.94 -10.89 -1.26
CA TRP A 158 0.91 -11.66 -0.57
C TRP A 158 -0.45 -10.99 -0.62
N GLU A 159 -0.46 -9.66 -0.53
CA GLU A 159 -1.68 -8.85 -0.57
C GLU A 159 -2.28 -8.81 -1.97
N TYR A 160 -1.44 -8.80 -3.02
CA TYR A 160 -1.93 -8.96 -4.39
C TYR A 160 -2.69 -10.27 -4.58
N GLY A 161 -2.25 -11.34 -3.93
CA GLY A 161 -2.98 -12.60 -3.89
C GLY A 161 -4.40 -12.44 -3.34
N TYR A 162 -4.58 -11.71 -2.23
CA TYR A 162 -5.90 -11.46 -1.65
C TYR A 162 -6.80 -10.62 -2.53
N LEU A 163 -6.25 -9.59 -3.17
CA LEU A 163 -6.99 -8.75 -4.11
C LEU A 163 -7.43 -9.57 -5.33
N LEU A 164 -6.55 -10.40 -5.86
CA LEU A 164 -6.84 -11.25 -7.01
C LEU A 164 -7.87 -12.34 -6.67
N ASP A 165 -7.80 -12.93 -5.48
CA ASP A 165 -8.83 -13.84 -4.95
C ASP A 165 -10.21 -13.13 -4.92
N GLY A 166 -10.27 -11.88 -4.44
CA GLY A 166 -11.50 -11.09 -4.43
C GLY A 166 -12.08 -10.85 -5.83
N LEU A 167 -11.22 -10.56 -6.81
CA LEU A 167 -11.61 -10.35 -8.21
C LEU A 167 -12.06 -11.63 -8.92
N ALA A 168 -11.49 -12.79 -8.56
CA ALA A 168 -11.73 -14.05 -9.26
C ALA A 168 -12.77 -14.97 -8.59
N PHE A 169 -12.90 -14.88 -7.27
CA PHE A 169 -13.70 -15.82 -6.48
C PHE A 169 -14.93 -15.18 -5.82
N GLY A 170 -15.13 -13.87 -5.98
CA GLY A 170 -16.33 -13.16 -5.51
C GLY A 170 -17.64 -13.65 -6.17
N PRO A 171 -18.81 -13.29 -5.63
CA PRO A 171 -20.12 -13.69 -6.16
C PRO A 171 -20.32 -13.44 -7.66
N ARG A 172 -19.76 -12.33 -8.16
CA ARG A 172 -19.70 -12.02 -9.59
C ARG A 172 -18.25 -11.76 -9.99
N PRO A 173 -17.50 -12.79 -10.44
CA PRO A 173 -16.08 -12.67 -10.76
C PRO A 173 -15.81 -11.66 -11.87
N ALA A 174 -14.85 -10.77 -11.66
CA ALA A 174 -14.28 -9.88 -12.68
C ALA A 174 -13.16 -10.56 -13.48
N VAL A 175 -12.46 -11.52 -12.86
CA VAL A 175 -11.36 -12.27 -13.44
C VAL A 175 -11.69 -13.77 -13.45
N THR A 176 -11.21 -14.49 -14.45
CA THR A 176 -11.25 -15.96 -14.54
C THR A 176 -9.84 -16.50 -14.77
N GLY A 177 -9.66 -17.82 -14.63
CA GLY A 177 -8.41 -18.52 -14.90
C GLY A 177 -7.41 -18.52 -13.74
N LEU A 178 -7.82 -18.02 -12.56
CA LEU A 178 -7.10 -18.21 -11.31
C LEU A 178 -7.28 -19.67 -10.85
N ASP A 179 -6.18 -20.32 -10.43
CA ASP A 179 -6.18 -21.73 -10.05
C ASP A 179 -7.12 -21.99 -8.86
N GLU A 180 -8.10 -22.87 -9.06
CA GLU A 180 -9.19 -23.14 -8.11
C GLU A 180 -8.70 -23.69 -6.76
N GLN A 181 -7.50 -24.29 -6.69
CA GLN A 181 -6.91 -24.73 -5.43
C GLN A 181 -6.72 -23.58 -4.44
N LEU A 182 -6.55 -22.34 -4.93
CA LEU A 182 -6.37 -21.15 -4.11
C LEU A 182 -7.59 -20.85 -3.21
N ARG A 183 -8.78 -21.36 -3.54
CA ARG A 183 -9.97 -21.25 -2.68
C ARG A 183 -9.84 -22.00 -1.36
N THR A 184 -9.14 -23.14 -1.38
CA THR A 184 -9.05 -24.06 -0.24
C THR A 184 -7.69 -24.04 0.44
N LEU A 185 -6.63 -23.66 -0.29
CA LEU A 185 -5.29 -23.57 0.27
C LEU A 185 -5.23 -22.49 1.36
N SER A 186 -4.73 -22.89 2.53
CA SER A 186 -4.45 -21.96 3.64
C SER A 186 -3.61 -20.79 3.15
N ARG A 187 -3.95 -19.59 3.62
CA ARG A 187 -3.23 -18.34 3.33
C ARG A 187 -1.77 -18.39 3.80
N GLU A 188 -1.48 -19.18 4.83
CA GLU A 188 -0.13 -19.38 5.37
C GLU A 188 0.71 -20.37 4.54
N ASN A 189 0.08 -21.16 3.65
CA ASN A 189 0.79 -22.10 2.79
C ASN A 189 1.35 -21.38 1.55
N LEU A 190 2.35 -20.53 1.78
CA LEU A 190 2.96 -19.66 0.76
C LEU A 190 3.53 -20.47 -0.41
N ARG A 191 4.11 -21.63 -0.13
CA ARG A 191 4.75 -22.49 -1.14
C ARG A 191 3.75 -23.00 -2.18
N ASP A 192 2.67 -23.63 -1.71
CA ASP A 192 1.71 -24.26 -2.62
C ASP A 192 0.85 -23.20 -3.33
N ARG A 193 0.53 -22.09 -2.64
CA ARG A 193 -0.13 -20.94 -3.25
C ARG A 193 0.71 -20.32 -4.36
N HIS A 194 2.02 -20.14 -4.15
CA HIS A 194 2.92 -19.67 -5.21
C HIS A 194 2.90 -20.60 -6.43
N GLY A 195 2.94 -21.92 -6.21
CA GLY A 195 2.77 -22.90 -7.28
C GLY A 195 1.44 -22.77 -8.05
N ALA A 196 0.34 -22.50 -7.35
CA ALA A 196 -0.97 -22.30 -7.95
C ALA A 196 -1.06 -20.98 -8.75
N TYR A 197 -0.46 -19.89 -8.24
CA TYR A 197 -0.38 -18.63 -8.99
C TYR A 197 0.39 -18.77 -10.30
N LEU A 198 1.47 -19.56 -10.32
CA LEU A 198 2.27 -19.80 -11.54
C LEU A 198 1.53 -20.61 -12.61
N ARG A 199 0.55 -21.44 -12.21
CA ARG A 199 -0.30 -22.21 -13.15
C ARG A 199 -1.50 -21.42 -13.67
N SER A 200 -1.79 -20.27 -13.06
CA SER A 200 -2.97 -19.46 -13.39
C SER A 200 -2.76 -18.70 -14.70
N GLU A 201 -3.77 -18.72 -15.58
CA GLU A 201 -3.79 -17.98 -16.83
C GLU A 201 -5.03 -17.10 -16.88
N LEU A 202 -4.84 -15.82 -16.55
CA LEU A 202 -5.91 -14.89 -16.22
C LEU A 202 -6.57 -14.31 -17.47
N SER A 203 -7.88 -14.10 -17.38
CA SER A 203 -8.67 -13.38 -18.39
C SER A 203 -9.80 -12.59 -17.72
N LEU A 204 -10.24 -11.51 -18.36
CA LEU A 204 -11.39 -10.75 -17.88
C LEU A 204 -12.70 -11.44 -18.24
N THR A 205 -13.63 -11.49 -17.29
CA THR A 205 -15.03 -11.85 -17.56
C THR A 205 -15.75 -10.68 -18.24
N GLU A 206 -16.96 -10.90 -18.76
CA GLU A 206 -17.79 -9.80 -19.27
C GLU A 206 -18.09 -8.75 -18.20
N PHE A 207 -18.23 -9.19 -16.94
CA PHE A 207 -18.36 -8.27 -15.81
C PHE A 207 -17.07 -7.48 -15.57
N GLY A 208 -15.90 -8.13 -15.57
CA GLY A 208 -14.62 -7.44 -15.42
C GLY A 208 -14.35 -6.42 -16.53
N LYS A 209 -14.73 -6.73 -17.77
CA LYS A 209 -14.68 -5.78 -18.89
C LYS A 209 -15.61 -4.58 -18.69
N ALA A 210 -16.80 -4.80 -18.14
CA ALA A 210 -17.75 -3.72 -17.85
C ALA A 210 -17.26 -2.80 -16.72
N VAL A 211 -16.68 -3.37 -15.66
CA VAL A 211 -16.04 -2.61 -14.57
C VAL A 211 -14.85 -1.82 -15.10
N LEU A 212 -13.97 -2.44 -15.89
CA LEU A 212 -12.82 -1.77 -16.54
C LEU A 212 -13.26 -0.61 -17.45
N ALA A 213 -14.41 -0.76 -18.11
CA ALA A 213 -14.99 0.28 -18.96
C ALA A 213 -15.75 1.37 -18.17
N HIS A 214 -15.70 1.36 -16.83
CA HIS A 214 -16.44 2.26 -15.94
C HIS A 214 -17.97 2.23 -16.17
N LYS A 215 -18.50 1.10 -16.64
CA LYS A 215 -19.94 0.90 -16.89
C LYS A 215 -20.64 0.17 -15.76
N GLU A 216 -19.88 -0.48 -14.89
CA GLU A 216 -20.37 -1.21 -13.73
C GLU A 216 -19.51 -0.90 -12.51
N ASP A 217 -20.14 -0.99 -11.34
CA ASP A 217 -19.48 -0.82 -10.05
C ASP A 217 -19.36 -2.19 -9.38
N PHE A 218 -18.13 -2.61 -9.13
CA PHE A 218 -17.79 -3.91 -8.54
C PHE A 218 -18.51 -4.15 -7.21
N SER A 219 -18.60 -3.13 -6.36
CA SER A 219 -19.17 -3.22 -5.01
C SER A 219 -20.68 -3.47 -5.00
N ARG A 220 -21.38 -3.24 -6.12
CA ARG A 220 -22.82 -3.53 -6.24
C ARG A 220 -23.12 -5.02 -6.42
N HIS A 221 -22.13 -5.79 -6.86
CA HIS A 221 -22.28 -7.21 -7.17
C HIS A 221 -21.42 -8.11 -6.26
N ASN A 222 -20.39 -7.54 -5.65
CA ASN A 222 -19.48 -8.24 -4.74
C ASN A 222 -19.40 -7.47 -3.41
N PRO A 223 -19.51 -8.16 -2.27
CA PRO A 223 -19.43 -7.51 -0.97
C PRO A 223 -18.03 -6.93 -0.74
N ILE A 224 -17.99 -5.74 -0.14
CA ILE A 224 -16.78 -5.12 0.37
C ILE A 224 -16.76 -5.33 1.88
N ASP A 225 -15.70 -5.95 2.37
CA ASP A 225 -15.39 -6.08 3.80
C ASP A 225 -13.87 -6.12 3.95
N ARG A 226 -13.26 -4.95 4.20
CA ARG A 226 -11.81 -4.83 4.34
C ARG A 226 -11.42 -3.62 5.18
N TRP A 227 -10.20 -3.63 5.69
CA TRP A 227 -9.63 -2.48 6.40
C TRP A 227 -8.78 -1.63 5.45
N TRP A 228 -8.94 -0.33 5.58
CA TRP A 228 -8.04 0.69 5.04
C TRP A 228 -7.50 1.47 6.22
N GLY A 229 -6.23 1.26 6.61
CA GLY A 229 -5.72 1.79 7.87
C GLY A 229 -6.64 1.47 9.05
N GLY A 230 -7.10 2.49 9.77
CA GLY A 230 -8.08 2.39 10.85
C GLY A 230 -9.55 2.46 10.42
N THR A 231 -9.84 2.56 9.13
CA THR A 231 -11.20 2.61 8.58
C THR A 231 -11.67 1.21 8.15
N HIS A 232 -12.75 0.71 8.76
CA HIS A 232 -13.40 -0.53 8.32
C HIS A 232 -14.39 -0.21 7.20
N LEU A 233 -14.08 -0.68 5.99
CA LEU A 233 -14.91 -0.50 4.80
C LEU A 233 -15.88 -1.67 4.67
N THR A 234 -17.17 -1.33 4.62
CA THR A 234 -18.25 -2.25 4.28
C THR A 234 -19.12 -1.63 3.17
N ASN A 235 -20.03 -2.39 2.57
CA ASN A 235 -21.02 -1.79 1.65
C ASN A 235 -21.87 -0.67 2.29
N ASP A 236 -22.10 -0.75 3.60
CA ASP A 236 -22.87 0.26 4.36
C ASP A 236 -22.00 1.46 4.79
N ASN A 237 -20.68 1.26 4.93
CA ASN A 237 -19.69 2.28 5.27
C ASN A 237 -18.62 2.38 4.16
N LEU A 238 -19.07 2.67 2.94
CA LEU A 238 -18.22 2.62 1.76
C LEU A 238 -17.63 3.99 1.43
N TRP A 239 -16.54 4.36 2.10
CA TRP A 239 -15.74 5.51 1.73
C TRP A 239 -15.13 5.32 0.36
N ARG A 240 -15.25 6.34 -0.49
CA ARG A 240 -14.82 6.27 -1.88
C ARG A 240 -13.86 7.37 -2.23
N TRP A 241 -12.86 7.01 -3.01
CA TRP A 241 -11.96 7.98 -3.60
C TRP A 241 -12.48 8.45 -4.94
N ASN A 242 -12.47 9.76 -5.11
CA ASN A 242 -12.64 10.40 -6.39
C ASN A 242 -11.46 11.34 -6.57
N PRO A 243 -10.44 10.99 -7.36
CA PRO A 243 -9.39 11.94 -7.68
C PRO A 243 -10.07 13.06 -8.46
N ALA A 244 -10.33 14.19 -7.79
CA ALA A 244 -10.78 15.38 -8.48
C ALA A 244 -9.71 15.70 -9.51
N LEU A 245 -10.05 15.60 -10.79
CA LEU A 245 -9.21 16.07 -11.88
C LEU A 245 -8.97 17.56 -11.64
N VAL A 246 -7.82 17.89 -11.05
CA VAL A 246 -7.34 19.27 -11.04
C VAL A 246 -7.09 19.59 -12.51
N LYS A 247 -7.91 20.48 -13.09
CA LYS A 247 -7.64 20.99 -14.44
C LYS A 247 -6.21 21.56 -14.45
N PRO A 248 -5.42 21.27 -15.51
CA PRO A 248 -4.07 21.81 -15.64
C PRO A 248 -4.06 23.34 -15.62
#